data_AF-A0A2K6JPP1-F1
#
_entry.id   AF-A0A2K6JPP1-F1
#
_cell.length_a   1.000
_cell.length_b   1.000
_cell.length_c   1.000
_cell.angle_alpha   90.00
_cell.angle_beta   90.00
_cell.angle_gamma   90.00
#
_symmetry.space_group_name_H-M   'P 1'
#
loop_
_entity.id
_entity.type
_entity.pdbx_description
1 polymer ?
#
loop_
_entity_poly.entity_id
_entity_poly.type
_entity_poly.pdbx_seq_one_letter_code
_entity_poly.pdbx_strand_id
1 'polypeptide(L)'
;MAGMSLLRRVSVTAVAALSGRPLGTRLGFGGFLTRGFPKAVDPGNHHSAVFMILTTLFLIFYIALTGIPVVIIITLVNVFIGEAELAEIPEGYIPEHWEYYKHPISRWIARNFYDSPEKIYERSMAVLQIEAEKAELRLKELEVRRLMRMRGDGPWYYYETIDKELTDHSPKATPDN
;
A
#
# COMPACT_ATOMS: atom_id res chain seq x y z
N MET A 1 4.14 29.77 -2.28
CA MET A 1 4.16 28.74 -1.22
C MET A 1 4.03 27.37 -1.89
N ALA A 2 5.02 26.72 -2.51
CA ALA A 2 6.46 26.56 -2.29
C ALA A 2 6.79 25.98 -0.92
N GLY A 3 6.73 24.64 -0.80
CA GLY A 3 7.23 23.91 0.35
C GLY A 3 6.69 22.50 0.40
N MET A 4 7.44 21.53 -0.13
CA MET A 4 7.67 20.18 0.44
C MET A 4 8.26 19.23 -0.62
N SER A 5 9.50 19.47 -1.03
CA SER A 5 10.32 18.48 -1.74
C SER A 5 11.80 18.66 -1.40
N LEU A 6 12.19 18.38 -0.16
CA LEU A 6 13.58 18.49 0.30
C LEU A 6 14.03 17.29 1.15
N LEU A 7 13.69 16.05 0.75
CA LEU A 7 14.24 14.84 1.39
C LEU A 7 14.59 13.72 0.39
N ARG A 8 15.14 14.06 -0.79
CA ARG A 8 15.55 13.03 -1.78
C ARG A 8 16.93 13.20 -2.41
N ARG A 9 17.83 13.96 -1.78
CA ARG A 9 19.19 14.23 -2.32
C ARG A 9 20.31 14.19 -1.28
N VAL A 10 20.37 13.14 -0.46
CA VAL A 10 21.52 12.95 0.46
C VAL A 10 22.28 11.63 0.25
N SER A 11 21.81 10.69 -0.56
CA SER A 11 22.35 9.32 -0.56
C SER A 11 23.19 8.90 -1.76
N VAL A 12 23.96 9.79 -2.40
CA VAL A 12 24.87 9.36 -3.50
C VAL A 12 26.23 10.08 -3.52
N THR A 13 26.39 11.25 -2.91
CA THR A 13 27.64 12.03 -2.99
C THR A 13 28.63 11.82 -1.85
N ALA A 14 28.35 10.94 -0.88
CA ALA A 14 29.29 10.63 0.21
C ALA A 14 30.08 9.32 0.02
N VAL A 15 29.66 8.44 -0.91
CA VAL A 15 30.34 7.13 -1.13
C VAL A 15 31.37 7.19 -2.28
N ALA A 16 31.30 8.19 -3.15
CA ALA A 16 32.21 8.35 -4.29
C ALA A 16 33.58 8.99 -3.93
N ALA A 17 33.82 9.33 -2.66
CA ALA A 17 35.09 9.92 -2.21
C ALA A 17 36.15 8.87 -1.78
N LEU A 18 35.84 7.57 -1.84
CA LEU A 18 36.74 6.48 -1.42
C LEU A 18 37.36 5.66 -2.56
N SER A 19 37.08 5.98 -3.82
CA SER A 19 37.68 5.27 -4.96
C SER A 19 38.38 6.24 -5.90
N GLY A 20 39.63 6.57 -5.57
CA GLY A 20 40.50 7.36 -6.43
C GLY A 20 40.75 6.65 -7.76
N ARG A 21 40.12 7.14 -8.83
CA ARG A 21 40.52 6.92 -10.24
C ARG A 21 39.84 7.98 -11.13
N PRO A 22 40.59 8.74 -11.96
CA PRO A 22 40.01 9.81 -12.76
C PRO A 22 39.40 9.23 -14.05
N LEU A 23 38.13 9.53 -14.31
CA LEU A 23 37.48 9.18 -15.58
C LEU A 23 36.99 10.46 -16.25
N GLY A 24 37.56 10.70 -17.43
CA GLY A 24 37.41 11.92 -18.21
C GLY A 24 35.98 12.24 -18.60
N THR A 25 35.76 13.55 -18.70
CA THR A 25 34.57 14.26 -19.18
C THR A 25 34.10 13.82 -20.57
N ARG A 26 32.86 13.36 -20.69
CA ARG A 26 31.87 13.77 -21.72
C ARG A 26 30.60 12.92 -21.62
N LEU A 27 29.58 13.44 -20.93
CA LEU A 27 28.21 12.91 -21.05
C LEU A 27 27.39 13.92 -21.86
N GLY A 28 27.38 13.74 -23.18
CA GLY A 28 26.47 14.41 -24.10
C GLY A 28 25.15 13.66 -24.17
N PHE A 29 24.06 14.41 -24.05
CA PHE A 29 22.67 13.96 -24.14
C PHE A 29 22.31 13.77 -25.62
N GLY A 30 22.19 12.53 -26.10
CA GLY A 30 21.77 12.23 -27.47
C GLY A 30 22.49 11.02 -28.07
N GLY A 31 21.89 9.83 -27.95
CA GLY A 31 22.44 8.61 -28.53
C GLY A 31 21.92 7.34 -27.88
N PHE A 32 20.60 7.20 -27.71
CA PHE A 32 20.00 6.01 -27.08
C PHE A 32 19.60 4.91 -28.10
N LEU A 33 19.71 5.14 -29.41
CA LEU A 33 19.27 4.18 -30.44
C LEU A 33 20.35 3.68 -31.41
N THR A 34 21.62 4.07 -31.21
CA THR A 34 22.74 3.66 -32.08
C THR A 34 23.97 3.21 -31.30
N ARG A 35 23.77 2.66 -30.09
CA ARG A 35 24.86 1.98 -29.39
C ARG A 35 25.01 0.57 -29.97
N GLY A 36 25.71 0.49 -31.10
CA GLY A 36 26.31 -0.75 -31.55
C GLY A 36 27.05 -1.38 -30.37
N PHE A 37 26.79 -2.67 -30.13
CA PHE A 37 27.51 -3.45 -29.14
C PHE A 37 29.00 -3.22 -29.34
N PRO A 38 29.77 -2.77 -28.32
CA PRO A 38 31.21 -2.72 -28.45
C PRO A 38 31.70 -4.16 -28.60
N LYS A 39 31.99 -4.54 -29.84
CA LYS A 39 32.80 -5.72 -30.18
C LYS A 39 34.25 -5.40 -29.85
N ALA A 40 34.53 -5.23 -28.56
CA ALA A 40 35.88 -5.36 -28.01
C ALA A 40 35.99 -6.80 -27.51
N VAL A 41 36.16 -7.73 -28.45
CA VAL A 41 36.70 -9.04 -28.11
C VAL A 41 38.18 -8.80 -27.89
N ASP A 42 38.55 -8.48 -26.65
CA ASP A 42 39.93 -8.60 -26.22
C ASP A 42 40.31 -10.08 -26.32
N PRO A 43 41.28 -10.46 -27.18
CA PRO A 43 41.62 -11.86 -27.45
C PRO A 43 42.30 -12.55 -26.26
N GLY A 44 42.48 -11.85 -25.14
CA GLY A 44 43.09 -12.38 -23.91
C GLY A 44 42.11 -12.78 -22.80
N ASN A 45 40.79 -12.56 -22.96
CA ASN A 45 39.84 -12.72 -21.85
C ASN A 45 38.77 -13.81 -22.08
N HIS A 46 39.17 -14.93 -22.69
CA HIS A 46 38.29 -16.08 -22.97
C HIS A 46 37.56 -16.62 -21.73
N HIS A 47 38.19 -16.56 -20.54
CA HIS A 47 37.58 -17.01 -19.30
C HIS A 47 36.35 -16.18 -18.89
N SER A 48 36.37 -14.87 -19.14
CA SER A 48 35.24 -13.98 -18.80
C SER A 48 34.05 -14.17 -19.74
N ALA A 49 34.30 -14.39 -21.03
CA ALA A 49 33.28 -14.65 -22.03
C ALA A 49 32.63 -16.03 -21.81
N VAL A 50 33.43 -17.06 -21.51
CA VAL A 50 32.94 -18.41 -21.17
C VAL A 50 32.15 -18.37 -19.87
N PHE A 51 32.61 -17.64 -18.85
CA PHE A 51 31.88 -17.49 -17.59
C PHE A 51 30.53 -16.79 -17.80
N MET A 52 30.48 -15.75 -18.63
CA MET A 52 29.24 -15.03 -18.98
C MET A 52 28.26 -15.91 -19.77
N ILE A 53 28.75 -16.70 -20.73
CA ILE A 53 27.93 -17.67 -21.49
C ILE A 53 27.43 -18.79 -20.57
N LEU A 54 28.29 -19.28 -19.67
CA LEU A 54 27.93 -20.32 -18.72
C LEU A 54 26.87 -19.83 -17.73
N THR A 55 27.04 -18.64 -17.14
CA THR A 55 26.04 -18.05 -16.23
C THR A 55 24.71 -17.77 -16.93
N THR A 56 24.73 -17.28 -18.17
CA THR A 56 23.47 -17.08 -18.94
C THR A 56 22.77 -18.40 -19.26
N LEU A 57 23.51 -19.46 -19.61
CA LEU A 57 22.94 -20.79 -19.83
C LEU A 57 22.32 -21.37 -18.55
N PHE A 58 22.97 -21.18 -17.40
CA PHE A 58 22.40 -21.57 -16.09
C PHE A 58 21.09 -20.83 -15.79
N LEU A 59 21.01 -19.52 -16.06
CA LEU A 59 19.77 -18.75 -15.88
C LEU A 59 18.64 -19.25 -16.80
N ILE A 60 18.96 -19.53 -18.07
CA ILE A 60 17.99 -20.09 -19.03
C ILE A 60 17.49 -21.45 -18.56
N PHE A 61 18.37 -22.30 -18.01
CA PHE A 61 17.98 -23.59 -17.48
C PHE A 61 16.94 -23.48 -16.35
N TYR A 62 17.14 -22.58 -15.37
CA TYR A 62 16.18 -22.40 -14.27
C TYR A 62 14.85 -21.78 -14.73
N ILE A 63 14.88 -20.88 -15.71
CA ILE A 63 13.66 -20.34 -16.32
C ILE A 63 12.93 -21.44 -17.09
N ALA A 64 13.62 -22.25 -17.88
CA ALA A 64 13.03 -23.35 -18.65
C ALA A 64 12.46 -24.45 -17.74
N LEU A 65 13.09 -24.72 -16.60
CA LEU A 65 12.65 -25.71 -15.61
C LEU A 65 11.23 -25.46 -15.12
N THR A 66 10.84 -24.19 -14.94
CA THR A 66 9.48 -23.79 -14.51
C THR A 66 8.61 -23.36 -15.68
N GLY A 67 9.20 -22.70 -16.69
CA GLY A 67 8.49 -22.20 -17.86
C GLY A 67 7.90 -23.30 -18.73
N ILE A 68 8.64 -24.39 -19.00
CA ILE A 68 8.14 -25.49 -19.85
C ILE A 68 6.91 -26.15 -19.22
N PRO A 69 6.91 -26.57 -17.94
CA PRO A 69 5.71 -27.11 -17.30
C PRO A 69 4.53 -26.13 -17.31
N VAL A 70 4.76 -24.84 -17.05
CA VAL A 70 3.70 -23.81 -17.06
C VAL A 70 3.09 -23.66 -18.44
N VAL A 71 3.90 -23.60 -19.50
CA VAL A 71 3.41 -23.52 -20.88
C VAL A 71 2.60 -24.77 -21.23
N ILE A 72 3.07 -25.96 -20.86
CA ILE A 72 2.32 -27.22 -21.06
C ILE A 72 0.97 -27.17 -20.34
N ILE A 73 0.93 -26.70 -19.08
CA ILE A 73 -0.34 -26.61 -18.34
C ILE A 73 -1.30 -25.62 -19.03
N ILE A 74 -0.81 -24.46 -19.46
CA ILE A 74 -1.64 -23.46 -20.16
C ILE A 74 -2.17 -24.03 -21.48
N THR A 75 -1.35 -24.71 -22.27
CA THR A 75 -1.80 -25.31 -23.53
C THR A 75 -2.80 -26.43 -23.30
N LEU A 76 -2.59 -27.30 -22.29
CA LEU A 76 -3.55 -28.33 -21.92
C LEU A 76 -4.90 -27.72 -21.48
N VAL A 77 -4.88 -26.68 -20.65
CA VAL A 77 -6.11 -25.98 -20.22
C VAL A 77 -6.85 -25.38 -21.42
N ASN A 78 -6.13 -24.76 -22.35
CA ASN A 78 -6.76 -24.13 -23.52
C ASN A 78 -7.32 -25.15 -24.52
N VAL A 79 -6.70 -26.33 -24.65
CA VAL A 79 -7.15 -27.39 -25.57
C VAL A 79 -8.30 -28.22 -24.99
N PHE A 80 -8.22 -28.60 -23.71
CA PHE A 80 -9.20 -29.52 -23.12
C PHE A 80 -10.42 -28.82 -22.50
N ILE A 81 -10.23 -27.64 -21.91
CA ILE A 81 -11.31 -26.90 -21.22
C ILE A 81 -11.84 -25.79 -22.13
N GLY A 82 -10.94 -25.06 -22.80
CA GLY A 82 -11.30 -23.95 -23.68
C GLY A 82 -11.72 -22.67 -22.92
N GLU A 83 -12.01 -21.62 -23.69
CA GLU A 83 -12.54 -20.37 -23.16
C GLU A 83 -14.06 -20.44 -22.98
N ALA A 84 -14.58 -19.78 -21.94
CA ALA A 84 -16.03 -19.67 -21.77
C ALA A 84 -16.64 -18.71 -22.79
N GLU A 85 -17.85 -19.02 -23.23
CA GLU A 85 -18.66 -18.11 -24.03
C GLU A 85 -19.48 -17.18 -23.13
N LEU A 86 -19.68 -15.95 -23.58
CA LEU A 86 -20.53 -15.00 -22.88
C LEU A 86 -21.99 -15.43 -23.09
N ALA A 87 -22.65 -15.83 -22.01
CA ALA A 87 -24.07 -16.12 -21.99
C ALA A 87 -24.81 -15.02 -21.22
N GLU A 88 -26.06 -14.79 -21.59
CA GLU A 88 -26.96 -13.96 -20.79
C GLU A 88 -27.23 -14.65 -19.45
N ILE A 89 -27.39 -13.84 -18.41
CA ILE A 89 -27.68 -14.34 -17.06
C ILE A 89 -29.11 -14.86 -17.08
N PRO A 90 -29.35 -16.15 -16.76
CA PRO A 90 -30.70 -16.68 -16.74
C PRO A 90 -31.51 -16.07 -15.61
N GLU A 91 -32.81 -15.90 -15.83
CA GLU A 91 -33.72 -15.30 -14.87
C GLU A 91 -33.72 -16.06 -13.54
N GLY A 92 -33.47 -15.34 -12.44
CA GLY A 92 -33.43 -15.90 -11.09
C GLY A 92 -32.11 -16.57 -10.69
N TYR A 93 -31.09 -16.59 -11.56
CA TYR A 93 -29.74 -17.03 -11.21
C TYR A 93 -28.84 -15.83 -10.90
N ILE A 94 -28.13 -15.88 -9.78
CA ILE A 94 -27.11 -14.89 -9.42
C ILE A 94 -25.75 -15.55 -9.62
N PRO A 95 -24.98 -15.14 -10.64
CA PRO A 95 -23.66 -15.71 -10.88
C PRO A 95 -22.70 -15.39 -9.74
N GLU A 96 -21.84 -16.34 -9.43
CA GLU A 96 -20.72 -16.13 -8.50
C GLU A 96 -19.68 -15.19 -9.12
N HIS A 97 -18.90 -14.50 -8.28
CA HIS A 97 -17.96 -13.47 -8.74
C HIS A 97 -16.89 -13.95 -9.72
N TRP A 98 -16.56 -15.24 -9.68
CA TRP A 98 -15.57 -15.84 -10.58
C TRP A 98 -16.15 -16.25 -11.95
N GLU A 99 -17.47 -16.38 -12.07
CA GLU A 99 -18.14 -16.80 -13.31
C GLU A 99 -18.10 -15.73 -14.39
N TYR A 100 -18.00 -14.46 -13.97
CA TYR A 100 -17.81 -13.31 -14.86
C TYR A 100 -16.48 -13.33 -15.65
N TYR A 101 -15.52 -14.19 -15.28
CA TYR A 101 -14.26 -14.31 -16.00
C TYR A 101 -14.34 -15.34 -17.14
N LYS A 102 -13.82 -14.94 -18.31
CA LYS A 102 -13.80 -15.75 -19.54
C LYS A 102 -12.81 -16.93 -19.47
N HIS A 103 -11.59 -16.67 -19.02
CA HIS A 103 -10.51 -17.66 -19.07
C HIS A 103 -10.54 -18.58 -17.84
N PRO A 104 -10.39 -19.90 -17.99
CA PRO A 104 -10.48 -20.86 -16.88
C PRO A 104 -9.42 -20.64 -15.79
N ILE A 105 -8.20 -20.20 -16.16
CA ILE A 105 -7.17 -19.85 -15.19
C ILE A 105 -7.55 -18.60 -14.40
N SER A 106 -8.06 -17.55 -15.04
CA SER A 106 -8.49 -16.32 -14.37
C SER A 106 -9.66 -16.60 -13.42
N ARG A 107 -10.59 -17.45 -13.87
CA ARG A 107 -11.71 -17.96 -13.08
C ARG A 107 -11.24 -18.74 -11.85
N TRP A 108 -10.26 -19.63 -12.01
CA TRP A 108 -9.66 -20.37 -10.91
C TRP A 108 -8.93 -19.44 -9.92
N ILE A 109 -8.20 -18.43 -10.40
CA ILE A 109 -7.54 -17.45 -9.54
C ILE A 109 -8.57 -16.65 -8.74
N ALA A 110 -9.61 -16.12 -9.42
CA ALA A 110 -10.64 -15.33 -8.78
C ALA A 110 -11.42 -16.11 -7.73
N ARG A 111 -11.66 -17.41 -7.97
CA ARG A 111 -12.33 -18.29 -7.01
C ARG A 111 -11.50 -18.59 -5.76
N ASN A 112 -10.19 -18.82 -5.92
CA ASN A 112 -9.35 -19.29 -4.82
C ASN A 112 -8.62 -18.17 -4.05
N PHE A 113 -8.29 -17.06 -4.71
CA PHE A 113 -7.42 -16.02 -4.14
C PHE A 113 -8.11 -14.68 -3.96
N TYR A 114 -9.05 -14.30 -4.83
CA TYR A 114 -9.67 -12.99 -4.77
C TYR A 114 -10.99 -13.02 -4.01
N ASP A 115 -11.20 -11.96 -3.22
CA ASP A 115 -12.49 -11.66 -2.61
C ASP A 115 -13.49 -11.26 -3.69
N SER A 116 -14.77 -11.52 -3.44
CA SER A 116 -15.84 -11.03 -4.32
C SER A 116 -15.85 -9.49 -4.33
N PRO A 117 -16.15 -8.85 -5.47
CA PRO A 117 -16.17 -7.40 -5.56
C PRO A 117 -17.24 -6.78 -4.64
N GLU A 118 -18.36 -7.47 -4.43
CA GLU A 118 -19.43 -7.07 -3.50
C GLU A 118 -18.90 -6.99 -2.07
N LYS A 119 -18.14 -8.01 -1.65
CA LYS A 119 -17.51 -8.07 -0.32
C LYS A 119 -16.54 -6.92 -0.11
N ILE A 120 -15.75 -6.54 -1.11
CA ILE A 120 -14.81 -5.41 -1.02
C ILE A 120 -15.58 -4.10 -0.94
N TYR A 121 -16.62 -3.94 -1.77
CA TYR A 121 -17.45 -2.75 -1.80
C TYR A 121 -18.12 -2.50 -0.46
N GLU A 122 -18.85 -3.49 0.07
CA GLU A 122 -19.55 -3.36 1.35
C GLU A 122 -18.61 -3.14 2.53
N ARG A 123 -17.48 -3.86 2.56
CA ARG A 123 -16.42 -3.64 3.56
C ARG A 123 -15.92 -2.20 3.53
N SER A 124 -15.68 -1.65 2.35
CA SER A 124 -15.21 -0.28 2.19
C SER A 124 -16.25 0.75 2.67
N MET A 125 -17.53 0.52 2.36
CA MET A 125 -18.62 1.38 2.82
C MET A 125 -18.76 1.36 4.34
N ALA A 126 -18.66 0.18 4.95
CA ALA A 126 -18.70 0.04 6.40
C ALA A 126 -17.54 0.79 7.08
N VAL A 127 -16.33 0.70 6.52
CA VAL A 127 -15.16 1.45 7.03
C VAL A 127 -15.40 2.96 6.93
N LEU A 128 -15.88 3.45 5.78
CA LEU A 128 -16.17 4.87 5.59
C LEU A 128 -17.21 5.38 6.57
N GLN A 129 -18.28 4.61 6.81
CA GLN A 129 -19.31 4.99 7.76
C GLN A 129 -18.73 5.12 9.18
N ILE A 130 -17.98 4.12 9.64
CA ILE A 130 -17.37 4.13 10.98
C ILE A 130 -16.39 5.31 11.13
N GLU A 131 -15.61 5.60 10.10
CA GLU A 131 -14.65 6.70 10.12
C GLU A 131 -15.33 8.07 10.10
N ALA A 132 -16.40 8.23 9.32
CA ALA A 132 -17.21 9.44 9.28
C ALA A 132 -17.88 9.72 10.63
N GLU A 133 -18.51 8.70 11.24
CA GLU A 133 -19.13 8.82 12.56
C GLU A 133 -18.09 9.19 13.64
N LYS A 134 -16.90 8.55 13.62
CA LYS A 134 -15.80 8.91 14.52
C LYS A 134 -15.33 10.35 14.31
N ALA A 135 -15.26 10.83 13.07
CA ALA A 135 -14.85 12.20 12.77
C ALA A 135 -15.88 13.21 13.30
N GLU A 136 -17.17 12.97 13.10
CA GLU A 136 -18.23 13.81 13.64
C GLU A 136 -18.23 13.83 15.17
N LEU A 137 -18.07 12.67 15.81
CA LEU A 137 -18.03 12.58 17.26
C LEU A 137 -16.85 13.36 17.85
N ARG A 138 -15.69 13.35 17.20
CA ARG A 138 -14.54 14.16 17.63
C ARG A 138 -14.82 15.66 17.53
N LEU A 139 -15.50 16.11 16.48
CA LEU A 139 -15.90 17.52 16.36
C LEU A 139 -16.91 17.90 17.45
N LYS A 140 -17.91 17.04 17.68
CA LYS A 140 -18.90 17.22 18.76
C LYS A 140 -18.24 17.24 20.13
N GLU A 141 -17.29 16.35 20.39
CA GLU A 141 -16.53 16.31 21.65
C GLU A 141 -15.76 17.61 21.90
N LEU A 142 -15.07 18.14 20.88
CA LEU A 142 -14.35 19.41 21.01
C LEU A 142 -15.29 20.57 21.32
N GLU A 143 -16.45 20.63 20.66
CA GLU A 143 -17.44 21.67 20.90
C GLU A 143 -18.06 21.54 22.29
N VAL A 144 -18.42 20.33 22.72
CA VAL A 144 -18.92 20.06 24.08
C VAL A 144 -17.87 20.46 25.12
N ARG A 145 -16.60 20.09 24.93
CA ARG A 145 -15.50 20.47 25.84
C ARG A 145 -15.31 21.99 25.90
N ARG A 146 -15.46 22.69 24.77
CA ARG A 146 -15.41 24.14 24.70
C ARG A 146 -16.55 24.78 25.51
N LEU A 147 -17.79 24.30 25.33
CA LEU A 147 -18.96 24.80 26.04
C LEU A 147 -18.89 24.53 27.55
N MET A 148 -18.52 23.31 27.95
CA MET A 148 -18.37 22.94 29.37
C MET A 148 -17.32 23.80 30.07
N ARG A 149 -16.19 24.11 29.41
CA ARG A 149 -15.17 25.00 29.97
C ARG A 149 -15.67 26.43 30.15
N MET A 150 -16.50 26.93 29.22
CA MET A 150 -17.02 28.30 29.26
C MET A 150 -18.14 28.48 30.28
N ARG A 151 -18.98 27.46 30.48
CA ARG A 151 -20.18 27.54 31.35
C ARG A 151 -19.97 26.94 32.74
N GLY A 152 -19.17 25.88 32.86
CA GLY A 152 -18.98 25.15 34.12
C GLY A 152 -20.19 24.34 34.59
N ASP A 153 -21.19 24.13 33.71
CA ASP A 153 -22.43 23.40 34.00
C ASP A 153 -22.33 21.88 33.77
N GLY A 154 -21.25 21.44 33.12
CA GLY A 154 -21.00 20.03 32.82
C GLY A 154 -20.23 19.30 33.92
N PRO A 155 -20.17 17.96 33.86
CA PRO A 155 -19.40 17.14 34.79
C PRO A 155 -17.88 17.29 34.62
N TRP A 156 -17.42 17.87 33.52
CA TRP A 156 -15.99 18.14 33.27
C TRP A 156 -15.67 19.60 33.58
N TYR A 157 -14.44 19.86 34.03
CA TYR A 157 -14.00 21.18 34.54
C TYR A 157 -14.78 21.65 35.78
N TYR A 158 -15.35 20.72 36.54
CA TYR A 158 -15.83 21.01 37.88
C TYR A 158 -14.63 21.19 38.80
N TYR A 159 -14.48 22.39 39.35
CA TYR A 159 -13.49 22.68 40.39
C TYR A 159 -14.21 22.64 41.73
N GLU A 160 -13.78 21.75 42.61
CA GLU A 160 -14.39 21.57 43.92
C GLU A 160 -14.29 22.87 44.74
N THR A 161 -15.41 23.29 45.29
CA THR A 161 -15.49 24.38 46.26
C THR A 161 -15.47 23.82 47.68
N ILE A 162 -15.23 24.68 48.67
CA ILE A 162 -15.31 24.30 50.09
C ILE A 162 -16.65 23.65 50.35
N ASP A 163 -16.60 22.45 50.95
CA ASP A 163 -17.82 21.74 51.25
C ASP A 163 -18.63 22.48 52.33
N LYS A 164 -19.93 22.54 52.12
CA LYS A 164 -20.87 23.20 53.01
C LYS A 164 -20.86 22.57 54.40
N GLU A 165 -20.60 21.26 54.49
CA GLU A 165 -20.59 20.51 55.76
C GLU A 165 -19.57 21.02 56.78
N LEU A 166 -18.53 21.73 56.33
CA LEU A 166 -17.54 22.37 57.21
C LEU A 166 -18.11 23.59 57.96
N THR A 167 -19.30 24.07 57.59
CA THR A 167 -19.96 25.19 58.24
C THR A 167 -20.60 24.73 59.54
N ASP A 168 -20.10 25.24 60.67
CA ASP A 168 -20.70 24.97 61.97
C ASP A 168 -22.00 25.78 62.16
N HIS A 169 -23.13 25.06 62.25
CA HIS A 169 -24.47 25.63 62.48
C HIS A 169 -24.86 25.75 63.96
N SER A 170 -23.93 25.56 64.90
CA SER A 170 -24.20 25.75 66.34
C SER A 170 -24.50 27.23 66.70
N PRO A 171 -25.26 27.50 67.77
CA PRO A 171 -25.50 28.87 68.24
C PRO A 171 -24.18 29.59 68.56
N LYS A 172 -23.96 30.75 67.97
CA LYS A 172 -22.75 31.55 68.16
C LYS A 172 -22.87 32.48 69.36
N ALA A 173 -21.74 32.98 69.84
CA ALA A 173 -21.66 33.81 71.04
C ALA A 173 -22.33 35.21 70.89
N THR A 174 -22.54 35.66 69.66
CA THR A 174 -23.17 36.95 69.33
C THR A 174 -24.36 36.73 68.40
N PRO A 175 -25.44 37.53 68.51
CA PRO A 175 -26.68 37.33 67.75
C PRO A 175 -26.56 37.59 66.25
N ASP A 176 -25.61 38.42 65.81
CA ASP A 176 -25.40 38.78 64.40
C ASP A 176 -24.19 38.03 63.83
N ASN A 177 -24.32 36.73 63.52
CA ASN A 177 -23.32 35.91 62.78
C ASN A 177 -23.93 34.66 62.15
#